data_AF-A0A4Q1AVX5-F1
#
_entry.id   AF-A0A4Q1AVX5-F1
#
_cell.length_a   1.000
_cell.length_b   1.000
_cell.length_c   1.000
_cell.angle_alpha   90.00
_cell.angle_beta   90.00
_cell.angle_gamma   90.00
#
_symmetry.space_group_name_H-M   'P 1'
#
loop_
_entity.id
_entity.type
_entity.pdbx_description
1 polymer ?
#
loop_
_entity_poly.entity_id
_entity_poly.type
_entity_poly.pdbx_seq_one_letter_code
_entity_poly.pdbx_strand_id
1 'polypeptide(L)'
;MKNKVEIEEELRKTRLIIDAQPNIVILTNGEKLLDANQAFLDFFKVESVEKFLEKTDCICDFFINDGSNKYLQKVYPDGTRWADLLIQEPDLLHKAMILNSDGEKTIFEVKGNKLIDQNNTYFNQDVIVFSDITTMENQAILIAEMETPILEINEQTTLIPLIGILDSVKSQNLMENILISIKERMTKVAIIDIEGIVIVDSAVAAHLIKITKATKLMGCTTILSGIAPEVAQTIVNLGINLDGIYTTSTLKDAIKLSSNF
;
A
#
# COMPACT_ATOMS: atom_id res chain seq x y z
N MET A 1 -47.92 -14.05 -24.20
CA MET A 1 -46.84 -13.63 -25.13
C MET A 1 -46.34 -12.22 -24.88
N LYS A 2 -47.20 -11.18 -24.75
CA LYS A 2 -46.74 -9.79 -24.44
C LYS A 2 -45.80 -9.68 -23.23
N ASN A 3 -46.11 -10.34 -22.10
CA ASN A 3 -45.25 -10.32 -20.90
C ASN A 3 -43.84 -10.90 -21.09
N LYS A 4 -43.63 -11.88 -21.99
CA LYS A 4 -42.32 -12.53 -22.13
C LYS A 4 -41.33 -11.63 -22.87
N VAL A 5 -41.80 -10.98 -23.93
CA VAL A 5 -41.01 -10.04 -24.73
C VAL A 5 -40.61 -8.82 -23.89
N GLU A 6 -41.53 -8.31 -23.07
CA GLU A 6 -41.28 -7.16 -22.20
C GLU A 6 -40.24 -7.48 -21.10
N ILE A 7 -40.31 -8.67 -20.50
CA ILE A 7 -39.29 -9.14 -19.54
C ILE A 7 -37.91 -9.32 -20.22
N GLU A 8 -37.87 -9.89 -21.42
CA GLU A 8 -36.63 -10.06 -22.18
C GLU A 8 -36.00 -8.70 -22.55
N GLU A 9 -36.81 -7.70 -22.88
CA GLU A 9 -36.34 -6.33 -23.14
C GLU A 9 -35.77 -5.66 -21.87
N GLU A 10 -36.44 -5.79 -20.72
CA GLU A 10 -35.96 -5.23 -19.46
C GLU A 10 -34.65 -5.88 -18.99
N LEU A 11 -34.55 -7.21 -19.05
CA LEU A 11 -33.30 -7.94 -18.73
C LEU A 11 -32.16 -7.50 -19.65
N ARG A 12 -32.44 -7.31 -20.95
CA ARG A 12 -31.45 -6.81 -21.91
C ARG A 12 -30.98 -5.40 -21.55
N LYS A 13 -31.88 -4.50 -21.14
CA LYS A 13 -31.49 -3.15 -20.70
C LYS A 13 -30.59 -3.20 -19.47
N THR A 14 -30.93 -4.02 -18.47
CA THR A 14 -30.08 -4.21 -17.28
C THR A 14 -28.69 -4.71 -17.67
N ARG A 15 -28.61 -5.72 -18.56
CA ARG A 15 -27.33 -6.25 -19.01
C ARG A 15 -26.47 -5.18 -19.69
N LEU A 16 -27.06 -4.38 -20.59
CA LEU A 16 -26.36 -3.28 -21.27
C LEU A 16 -25.83 -2.22 -20.28
N ILE A 17 -26.54 -1.93 -19.20
CA ILE A 17 -26.11 -0.96 -18.19
C ILE A 17 -24.86 -1.46 -17.45
N ILE A 18 -24.85 -2.73 -17.05
CA ILE A 18 -23.73 -3.33 -16.31
C ILE A 18 -22.51 -3.49 -17.25
N ASP A 19 -22.73 -3.93 -18.49
CA ASP A 19 -21.64 -4.11 -19.48
C ASP A 19 -21.04 -2.76 -19.94
N ALA A 20 -21.76 -1.65 -19.84
CA ALA A 20 -21.23 -0.32 -20.12
C ALA A 20 -20.34 0.24 -18.98
N GLN A 21 -20.31 -0.40 -17.82
CA GLN A 21 -19.45 0.04 -16.71
C GLN A 21 -17.98 -0.27 -17.02
N PRO A 22 -17.06 0.70 -16.86
CA PRO A 22 -15.63 0.45 -17.05
C PRO A 22 -15.02 -0.40 -15.92
N ASN A 23 -15.66 -0.41 -14.74
CA ASN A 23 -15.25 -1.23 -13.61
C ASN A 23 -15.70 -2.68 -13.81
N ILE A 24 -14.92 -3.62 -13.28
CA ILE A 24 -15.34 -5.01 -13.18
C ILE A 24 -16.46 -5.10 -12.13
N VAL A 25 -17.59 -5.66 -12.53
CA VAL A 25 -18.73 -5.90 -11.64
C VAL A 25 -19.03 -7.39 -11.67
N ILE A 26 -19.09 -8.01 -10.49
CA ILE A 26 -19.43 -9.42 -10.34
C ILE A 26 -20.61 -9.61 -9.39
N LEU A 27 -21.36 -10.68 -9.63
CA LEU A 27 -22.27 -11.28 -8.66
C LEU A 27 -21.60 -12.52 -8.08
N THR A 28 -21.64 -12.66 -6.76
CA THR A 28 -21.10 -13.83 -6.06
C THR A 28 -22.02 -14.22 -4.90
N ASN A 29 -21.97 -15.49 -4.48
CA ASN A 29 -22.57 -15.93 -3.22
C ASN A 29 -21.54 -16.02 -2.07
N GLY A 30 -20.37 -15.40 -2.25
CA GLY A 30 -19.24 -15.47 -1.32
C GLY A 30 -18.31 -16.67 -1.54
N GLU A 31 -18.76 -17.70 -2.27
CA GLU A 31 -17.95 -18.88 -2.63
C GLU A 31 -17.58 -18.92 -4.10
N LYS A 32 -18.55 -18.65 -4.96
CA LYS A 32 -18.44 -18.81 -6.40
C LYS A 32 -18.91 -17.57 -7.14
N LEU A 33 -18.25 -17.28 -8.25
CA LEU A 33 -18.71 -16.33 -9.24
C LEU A 33 -20.02 -16.83 -9.86
N LEU A 34 -21.03 -15.97 -9.92
CA LEU A 34 -22.35 -16.28 -10.48
C LEU A 34 -22.58 -15.57 -11.81
N ASP A 35 -22.18 -14.30 -11.91
CA ASP A 35 -22.26 -13.50 -13.13
C ASP A 35 -21.19 -12.40 -13.08
N ALA A 36 -20.84 -11.86 -14.25
CA ALA A 36 -19.91 -10.74 -14.39
C ALA A 36 -20.19 -9.93 -15.66
N ASN A 37 -19.76 -8.68 -15.66
CA ASN A 37 -19.93 -7.78 -16.81
C ASN A 37 -18.83 -7.93 -17.87
N GLN A 38 -18.97 -7.23 -19.00
CA GLN A 38 -18.01 -7.28 -20.10
C GLN A 38 -16.57 -6.91 -19.68
N ALA A 39 -16.40 -5.94 -18.78
CA ALA A 39 -15.07 -5.56 -18.28
C ALA A 39 -14.33 -6.73 -17.61
N PHE A 40 -15.05 -7.62 -16.91
CA PHE A 40 -14.48 -8.85 -16.35
C PHE A 40 -14.00 -9.81 -17.44
N LEU A 41 -14.84 -10.02 -18.46
CA LEU A 41 -14.53 -10.92 -19.57
C LEU A 41 -13.30 -10.46 -20.34
N ASP A 42 -13.21 -9.14 -20.59
CA ASP A 42 -12.08 -8.51 -21.25
C ASP A 42 -10.79 -8.65 -20.43
N PHE A 43 -10.86 -8.40 -19.11
CA PHE A 43 -9.73 -8.50 -18.20
C PHE A 43 -9.12 -9.91 -18.16
N PHE A 44 -9.97 -10.94 -18.10
CA PHE A 44 -9.52 -12.33 -18.09
C PHE A 44 -9.38 -12.96 -19.49
N LYS A 45 -9.71 -12.23 -20.56
CA LYS A 45 -9.71 -12.71 -21.95
C LYS A 45 -10.50 -14.01 -22.14
N VAL A 46 -11.73 -14.03 -21.61
CA VAL A 46 -12.65 -15.15 -21.69
C VAL A 46 -13.92 -14.75 -22.45
N GLU A 47 -14.51 -15.67 -23.19
CA GLU A 47 -15.71 -15.39 -23.99
C GLU A 47 -16.99 -15.27 -23.15
N SER A 48 -17.02 -15.92 -21.99
CA SER A 48 -18.18 -15.93 -21.09
C SER A 48 -17.79 -16.31 -19.66
N VAL A 49 -18.71 -16.06 -18.72
CA VAL A 49 -18.54 -16.47 -17.32
C VAL A 49 -18.45 -17.99 -17.20
N GLU A 50 -19.23 -18.74 -17.98
CA GLU A 50 -19.16 -20.21 -18.00
C GLU A 50 -17.77 -20.71 -18.39
N LYS A 51 -17.15 -20.07 -19.40
CA LYS A 51 -15.79 -20.40 -19.83
C LYS A 51 -14.73 -20.09 -18.78
N PHE A 52 -14.94 -19.05 -17.97
CA PHE A 52 -14.10 -18.77 -16.81
C PHE A 52 -14.26 -19.86 -15.74
N LEU A 53 -15.51 -20.23 -15.44
CA LEU A 53 -15.87 -21.23 -14.43
C LEU A 53 -15.38 -22.65 -14.77
N GLU A 54 -15.08 -22.96 -16.03
CA GLU A 54 -14.40 -24.22 -16.42
C GLU A 54 -12.99 -24.36 -15.80
N LYS A 55 -12.34 -23.24 -15.45
CA LYS A 55 -10.96 -23.22 -14.91
C LYS A 55 -10.91 -23.01 -13.40
N THR A 56 -11.78 -22.17 -12.87
CA THR A 56 -11.83 -21.79 -11.45
C THR A 56 -13.19 -21.23 -11.08
N ASP A 57 -13.61 -21.48 -9.84
CA ASP A 57 -14.88 -21.01 -9.31
C ASP A 57 -14.84 -19.55 -8.80
N CYS A 58 -13.65 -18.96 -8.58
CA CYS A 58 -13.53 -17.68 -7.88
C CYS A 58 -12.47 -16.76 -8.50
N ILE A 59 -12.81 -15.47 -8.63
CA ILE A 59 -11.86 -14.41 -8.96
C ILE A 59 -10.68 -14.35 -7.97
N CYS A 60 -10.94 -14.73 -6.71
CA CYS A 60 -9.96 -14.73 -5.63
C CYS A 60 -8.81 -15.73 -5.81
N ASP A 61 -8.92 -16.68 -6.74
CA ASP A 61 -7.81 -17.58 -7.10
C ASP A 61 -6.68 -16.85 -7.84
N PHE A 62 -6.97 -15.66 -8.37
CA PHE A 62 -5.98 -14.80 -9.04
C PHE A 62 -5.45 -13.68 -8.14
N PHE A 63 -5.85 -13.65 -6.85
CA PHE A 63 -5.32 -12.67 -5.91
C PHE A 63 -3.86 -12.97 -5.60
N ILE A 64 -3.01 -11.95 -5.72
CA ILE A 64 -1.60 -12.03 -5.37
C ILE A 64 -1.44 -11.59 -3.92
N ASN A 65 -0.92 -12.51 -3.09
CA ASN A 65 -0.44 -12.18 -1.76
C ASN A 65 1.06 -11.86 -1.84
N ASP A 66 1.43 -10.62 -1.53
CA ASP A 66 2.83 -10.16 -1.48
C ASP A 66 3.42 -10.21 -0.07
N GLY A 67 2.67 -10.71 0.92
CA GLY A 67 3.07 -10.79 2.32
C GLY A 67 2.91 -9.49 3.12
N SER A 68 2.48 -8.39 2.49
CA SER A 68 2.35 -7.09 3.16
C SER A 68 1.05 -6.90 3.95
N ASN A 69 0.09 -7.83 3.82
CA ASN A 69 -1.30 -7.70 4.27
C ASN A 69 -2.06 -6.48 3.70
N LYS A 70 -1.48 -5.76 2.73
CA LYS A 70 -2.10 -4.59 2.07
C LYS A 70 -3.27 -4.98 1.15
N TYR A 71 -3.23 -6.19 0.60
CA TYR A 71 -4.20 -6.68 -0.36
C TYR A 71 -5.05 -7.82 0.22
N LEU A 72 -6.27 -7.92 -0.27
CA LEU A 72 -7.23 -8.97 0.02
C LEU A 72 -6.61 -10.34 -0.26
N GLN A 73 -6.90 -11.28 0.65
CA GLN A 73 -6.49 -12.67 0.55
C GLN A 73 -7.72 -13.54 0.42
N LYS A 74 -7.63 -14.65 -0.32
CA LYS A 74 -8.75 -15.57 -0.52
C LYS A 74 -9.42 -15.99 0.79
N VAL A 75 -8.62 -16.42 1.76
CA VAL A 75 -9.04 -16.77 3.13
C VAL A 75 -8.00 -16.23 4.11
N TYR A 76 -8.48 -15.64 5.21
CA TYR A 76 -7.65 -15.12 6.29
C TYR A 76 -7.34 -16.21 7.33
N PRO A 77 -6.31 -16.03 8.19
CA PRO A 77 -5.91 -17.06 9.17
C PRO A 77 -7.00 -17.50 10.15
N ASP A 78 -7.99 -16.63 10.41
CA ASP A 78 -9.16 -16.90 11.25
C ASP A 78 -10.29 -17.66 10.52
N GLY A 79 -10.11 -17.95 9.23
CA GLY A 79 -11.08 -18.61 8.37
C GLY A 79 -12.06 -17.66 7.67
N THR A 80 -11.98 -16.35 7.92
CA THR A 80 -12.81 -15.35 7.26
C THR A 80 -12.50 -15.31 5.77
N ARG A 81 -13.52 -15.23 4.91
CA ARG A 81 -13.35 -15.11 3.46
C ARG A 81 -13.34 -13.64 3.04
N TRP A 82 -12.64 -13.35 1.95
CA TRP A 82 -12.54 -11.99 1.42
C TRP A 82 -13.89 -11.31 1.18
N ALA A 83 -14.88 -12.02 0.64
CA ALA A 83 -16.20 -11.47 0.35
C ALA A 83 -16.95 -11.12 1.64
N ASP A 84 -16.85 -11.95 2.68
CA ASP A 84 -17.45 -11.68 3.98
C ASP A 84 -16.84 -10.43 4.63
N LEU A 85 -15.53 -10.23 4.47
CA LEU A 85 -14.82 -9.06 4.99
C LEU A 85 -15.35 -7.76 4.38
N LEU A 86 -15.59 -7.72 3.07
CA LEU A 86 -16.12 -6.54 2.38
C LEU A 86 -17.46 -6.08 2.95
N ILE A 87 -18.28 -7.03 3.38
CA ILE A 87 -19.62 -6.78 3.93
C ILE A 87 -19.56 -6.41 5.41
N GLN A 88 -18.66 -7.05 6.16
CA GLN A 88 -18.50 -6.78 7.59
C GLN A 88 -17.84 -5.40 7.84
N GLU A 89 -16.96 -4.99 6.93
CA GLU A 89 -16.16 -3.76 7.06
C GLU A 89 -16.32 -2.87 5.82
N PRO A 90 -17.53 -2.38 5.49
CA PRO A 90 -17.81 -1.67 4.24
C PRO A 90 -17.11 -0.30 4.14
N ASP A 91 -16.76 0.30 5.27
CA ASP A 91 -16.09 1.60 5.34
C ASP A 91 -14.57 1.51 5.19
N LEU A 92 -14.00 0.30 5.22
CA LEU A 92 -12.57 0.11 5.02
C LEU A 92 -12.23 0.09 3.53
N LEU A 93 -11.04 0.63 3.24
CA LEU A 93 -10.47 0.59 1.90
C LEU A 93 -9.88 -0.79 1.62
N HIS A 94 -10.65 -1.65 0.95
CA HIS A 94 -10.18 -2.95 0.53
C HIS A 94 -9.52 -2.87 -0.85
N LYS A 95 -8.36 -3.53 -1.00
CA LYS A 95 -7.63 -3.58 -2.26
C LYS A 95 -7.33 -5.01 -2.66
N ALA A 96 -7.44 -5.35 -3.94
CA ALA A 96 -6.97 -6.64 -4.45
C ALA A 96 -5.91 -6.40 -5.52
N MET A 97 -4.80 -7.13 -5.44
CA MET A 97 -3.84 -7.19 -6.53
C MET A 97 -4.11 -8.46 -7.33
N ILE A 98 -4.37 -8.33 -8.63
CA ILE A 98 -4.80 -9.43 -9.50
C ILE A 98 -3.88 -9.51 -10.71
N LEU A 99 -3.50 -10.73 -11.08
CA LEU A 99 -2.80 -10.99 -12.34
C LEU A 99 -3.82 -11.19 -13.47
N ASN A 100 -3.72 -10.40 -14.55
CA ASN A 100 -4.51 -10.65 -15.75
C ASN A 100 -3.92 -11.81 -16.57
N SER A 101 -4.63 -12.20 -17.63
CA SER A 101 -4.20 -13.29 -18.51
C SER A 101 -2.90 -13.02 -19.31
N ASP A 102 -2.45 -11.77 -19.37
CA ASP A 102 -1.18 -11.37 -19.98
C ASP A 102 -0.01 -11.39 -18.99
N GLY A 103 -0.26 -11.67 -17.71
CA GLY A 103 0.76 -11.63 -16.66
C GLY A 103 1.00 -10.22 -16.12
N GLU A 104 0.15 -9.25 -16.43
CA GLU A 104 0.23 -7.89 -15.90
C GLU A 104 -0.49 -7.81 -14.56
N LYS A 105 0.13 -7.09 -13.61
CA LYS A 105 -0.44 -6.86 -12.28
C LYS A 105 -1.33 -5.62 -12.32
N THR A 106 -2.56 -5.78 -11.89
CA THR A 106 -3.52 -4.68 -11.74
C THR A 106 -3.95 -4.60 -10.28
N ILE A 107 -4.03 -3.40 -9.74
CA ILE A 107 -4.49 -3.13 -8.37
C ILE A 107 -5.89 -2.55 -8.43
N PHE A 108 -6.81 -3.18 -7.72
CA PHE A 108 -8.21 -2.78 -7.66
C PHE A 108 -8.56 -2.28 -6.26
N GLU A 109 -9.34 -1.18 -6.17
CA GLU A 109 -10.21 -0.93 -5.02
C GLU A 109 -11.41 -1.88 -5.13
N VAL A 110 -11.76 -2.57 -4.04
CA VAL A 110 -12.83 -3.57 -4.02
C VAL A 110 -13.91 -3.15 -3.06
N LYS A 111 -15.16 -3.08 -3.54
CA LYS A 111 -16.33 -2.73 -2.71
C LYS A 111 -17.42 -3.78 -2.87
N GLY A 112 -17.90 -4.30 -1.75
CA GLY A 112 -19.02 -5.24 -1.69
C GLY A 112 -20.31 -4.52 -1.30
N ASN A 113 -21.40 -4.83 -1.98
CA ASN A 113 -22.74 -4.36 -1.66
C ASN A 113 -23.70 -5.54 -1.60
N LYS A 114 -24.43 -5.67 -0.49
CA LYS A 114 -25.50 -6.65 -0.36
C LYS A 114 -26.67 -6.27 -1.24
N LEU A 115 -27.21 -7.24 -1.97
CA LEU A 115 -28.49 -7.07 -2.63
C LEU A 115 -29.61 -7.26 -1.61
N ILE A 116 -30.46 -6.25 -1.48
CA ILE A 116 -31.59 -6.21 -0.55
C ILE A 116 -32.86 -6.02 -1.38
N ASP A 117 -33.88 -6.83 -1.14
CA ASP A 117 -35.20 -6.66 -1.79
C ASP A 117 -35.99 -5.50 -1.17
N GLN A 118 -37.13 -5.16 -1.79
CA GLN A 118 -38.01 -4.08 -1.30
C GLN A 118 -38.58 -4.34 0.10
N ASN A 119 -38.51 -5.58 0.59
CA ASN A 119 -38.97 -6.00 1.91
C ASN A 119 -37.82 -6.11 2.93
N ASN A 120 -36.63 -5.62 2.59
CA ASN A 120 -35.42 -5.72 3.40
C ASN A 120 -34.92 -7.17 3.63
N THR A 121 -35.25 -8.07 2.71
CA THR A 121 -34.77 -9.45 2.67
C THR A 121 -33.45 -9.51 1.92
N TYR A 122 -32.44 -10.14 2.51
CA TYR A 122 -31.15 -10.37 1.87
C TYR A 122 -31.28 -11.42 0.77
N PHE A 123 -30.74 -11.12 -0.41
CA PHE A 123 -30.45 -12.15 -1.40
C PHE A 123 -29.17 -12.87 -1.00
N ASN A 124 -29.05 -14.16 -1.33
CA ASN A 124 -27.79 -14.92 -1.16
C ASN A 124 -26.74 -14.55 -2.23
N GLN A 125 -26.77 -13.30 -2.70
CA GLN A 125 -25.93 -12.79 -3.78
C GLN A 125 -25.49 -11.38 -3.43
N ASP A 126 -24.19 -11.15 -3.55
CA ASP A 126 -23.55 -9.88 -3.32
C ASP A 126 -23.00 -9.34 -4.64
N VAL A 127 -23.10 -8.02 -4.80
CA VAL A 127 -22.46 -7.31 -5.90
C VAL A 127 -21.10 -6.83 -5.43
N ILE A 128 -20.05 -7.23 -6.13
CA ILE A 128 -18.70 -6.75 -5.86
C ILE A 128 -18.20 -5.97 -7.05
N VAL A 129 -17.72 -4.76 -6.79
CA VAL A 129 -17.16 -3.85 -7.77
C VAL A 129 -15.65 -3.76 -7.56
N PHE A 130 -14.90 -3.93 -8.63
CA PHE A 130 -13.45 -3.78 -8.68
C PHE A 130 -13.15 -2.57 -9.59
N SER A 131 -12.60 -1.52 -8.99
CA SER A 131 -12.19 -0.30 -9.69
C SER A 131 -10.68 -0.27 -9.83
N ASP A 132 -10.18 -0.19 -11.06
CA ASP A 132 -8.73 -0.13 -11.31
C ASP A 132 -8.15 1.17 -10.74
N ILE A 133 -7.25 1.01 -9.77
CA ILE A 133 -6.52 2.10 -9.12
C ILE A 133 -5.02 2.01 -9.36
N THR A 134 -4.57 1.17 -10.28
CA THR A 134 -3.15 0.87 -10.53
C THR A 134 -2.34 2.14 -10.76
N THR A 135 -2.83 3.05 -11.60
CA THR A 135 -2.14 4.32 -11.86
C THR A 135 -2.04 5.19 -10.62
N MET A 136 -3.12 5.28 -9.82
CA MET A 136 -3.13 6.08 -8.59
C MET A 136 -2.23 5.48 -7.51
N GLU A 137 -2.20 4.15 -7.37
CA GLU A 137 -1.30 3.46 -6.46
C GLU A 137 0.15 3.61 -6.87
N ASN A 138 0.46 3.44 -8.16
CA ASN A 138 1.82 3.64 -8.65
C ASN A 138 2.27 5.10 -8.46
N GLN A 139 1.38 6.07 -8.66
CA GLN A 139 1.66 7.47 -8.34
C GLN A 139 1.87 7.68 -6.83
N ALA A 140 1.06 7.08 -5.97
CA ALA A 140 1.22 7.17 -4.53
C ALA A 140 2.55 6.56 -4.05
N ILE A 141 2.98 5.45 -4.66
CA ILE A 141 4.29 4.84 -4.41
C ILE A 141 5.41 5.79 -4.83
N LEU A 142 5.34 6.35 -6.05
CA LEU A 142 6.33 7.32 -6.51
C LEU A 142 6.40 8.56 -5.61
N ILE A 143 5.25 9.05 -5.14
CA ILE A 143 5.20 10.15 -4.16
C ILE A 143 5.84 9.72 -2.84
N ALA A 144 5.52 8.53 -2.32
CA ALA A 144 6.12 8.01 -1.09
C ALA A 144 7.64 7.82 -1.21
N GLU A 145 8.13 7.37 -2.36
CA GLU A 145 9.57 7.28 -2.67
C GLU A 145 10.24 8.66 -2.74
N MET A 146 9.51 9.69 -3.17
CA MET A 146 9.96 11.08 -3.15
C MET A 146 9.95 11.70 -1.75
N GLU A 147 9.20 11.17 -0.78
CA GLU A 147 9.06 11.77 0.54
C GLU A 147 10.24 11.50 1.50
N THR A 148 11.03 10.43 1.29
CA THR A 148 12.32 10.19 1.98
C THR A 148 13.28 9.40 1.08
N PRO A 149 13.87 10.00 0.04
CA PRO A 149 14.69 9.27 -0.92
C PRO A 149 15.97 8.73 -0.26
N ILE A 150 16.19 7.43 -0.34
CA ILE A 150 17.44 6.80 0.12
C ILE A 150 18.46 6.86 -1.02
N LEU A 151 19.38 7.81 -0.94
CA LEU A 151 20.39 8.10 -1.95
C LEU A 151 21.71 7.38 -1.66
N GLU A 152 22.32 6.77 -2.68
CA GLU A 152 23.65 6.15 -2.54
C GLU A 152 24.73 7.19 -2.79
N ILE A 153 25.60 7.37 -1.80
CA ILE A 153 26.80 8.20 -1.94
C ILE A 153 27.96 7.35 -2.45
N ASN A 154 28.06 6.12 -1.95
CA ASN A 154 29.01 5.09 -2.40
C ASN A 154 28.55 3.70 -1.92
N GLU A 155 29.32 2.65 -2.22
CA GLU A 155 29.01 1.25 -1.89
C GLU A 155 28.67 0.99 -0.41
N GLN A 156 29.13 1.82 0.53
CA GLN A 156 28.94 1.61 1.97
C GLN A 156 28.24 2.78 2.67
N THR A 157 27.92 3.85 1.94
CA THR A 157 27.34 5.09 2.50
C THR A 157 26.04 5.45 1.80
N THR A 158 25.01 5.67 2.62
CA THR A 158 23.68 6.07 2.18
C THR A 158 23.32 7.43 2.80
N LEU A 159 22.63 8.28 2.05
CA LEU A 159 22.10 9.56 2.47
C LEU A 159 20.57 9.51 2.48
N ILE A 160 19.96 9.91 3.58
CA ILE A 160 18.51 10.07 3.74
C ILE A 160 18.22 11.52 4.11
N PRO A 161 17.81 12.37 3.14
CA PRO A 161 17.38 13.73 3.41
C PRO A 161 15.94 13.72 3.93
N LEU A 162 15.70 14.42 5.04
CA LEU A 162 14.38 14.62 5.62
C LEU A 162 13.92 16.06 5.37
N ILE A 163 12.76 16.20 4.75
CA ILE A 163 12.18 17.50 4.38
C ILE A 163 10.79 17.63 4.98
N GLY A 164 10.48 18.81 5.53
CA GLY A 164 9.16 19.15 6.03
C GLY A 164 8.93 18.70 7.47
N ILE A 165 7.75 18.14 7.73
CA ILE A 165 7.33 17.72 9.07
C ILE A 165 7.49 16.21 9.19
N LEU A 166 8.20 15.77 10.23
CA LEU A 166 8.29 14.36 10.57
C LEU A 166 7.20 14.02 11.60
N ASP A 167 6.26 13.15 11.23
CA ASP A 167 5.25 12.61 12.15
C ASP A 167 5.56 11.13 12.51
N SER A 168 4.73 10.51 13.34
CA SER A 168 4.95 9.12 13.77
C SER A 168 4.84 8.10 12.63
N VAL A 169 3.95 8.30 11.66
CA VAL A 169 3.78 7.38 10.52
C VAL A 169 5.00 7.48 9.61
N LYS A 170 5.40 8.70 9.26
CA LYS A 170 6.61 8.98 8.47
C LYS A 170 7.86 8.47 9.16
N SER A 171 7.96 8.63 10.48
CA SER A 171 9.09 8.11 11.27
C SER A 171 9.17 6.59 11.25
N GLN A 172 8.02 5.90 11.28
CA GLN A 172 7.96 4.45 11.23
C GLN A 172 8.37 3.93 9.84
N ASN A 173 7.86 4.55 8.78
CA ASN A 173 8.23 4.21 7.41
C ASN A 173 9.72 4.48 7.15
N LEU A 174 10.23 5.62 7.64
CA LEU A 174 11.64 5.98 7.57
C LEU A 174 12.53 4.92 8.26
N MET A 175 12.14 4.50 9.46
CA MET A 175 12.83 3.42 10.18
C MET A 175 12.89 2.16 9.33
N GLU A 176 11.74 1.68 8.84
CA GLU A 176 11.66 0.44 8.07
C GLU A 176 12.50 0.51 6.79
N ASN A 177 12.39 1.60 6.05
CA ASN A 177 13.15 1.81 4.82
C ASN A 177 14.67 1.83 5.06
N ILE A 178 15.13 2.49 6.14
CA ILE A 178 16.55 2.51 6.49
C ILE A 178 17.03 1.10 6.84
N LEU A 179 16.26 0.32 7.62
CA LEU A 179 16.66 -1.03 8.02
C LEU A 179 16.70 -2.00 6.83
N ILE A 180 15.72 -1.91 5.92
CA ILE A 180 15.71 -2.66 4.66
C ILE A 180 16.93 -2.29 3.82
N SER A 181 17.20 -0.99 3.66
CA SER A 181 18.35 -0.51 2.90
C SER A 181 19.69 -1.01 3.46
N ILE A 182 19.88 -0.97 4.79
CA ILE A 182 21.10 -1.51 5.43
C ILE A 182 21.28 -3.00 5.11
N LYS A 183 20.20 -3.78 5.18
CA LYS A 183 20.24 -5.22 4.92
C LYS A 183 20.55 -5.53 3.46
N GLU A 184 19.87 -4.87 2.52
CA GLU A 184 19.99 -5.16 1.09
C GLU A 184 21.31 -4.65 0.50
N ARG A 185 21.78 -3.49 0.98
CA ARG A 185 22.93 -2.78 0.40
C ARG A 185 24.20 -2.89 1.23
N MET A 186 24.16 -3.58 2.37
CA MET A 186 25.28 -3.72 3.30
C MET A 186 25.85 -2.37 3.76
N THR A 187 24.97 -1.37 3.91
CA THR A 187 25.32 -0.01 4.29
C THR A 187 26.02 0.02 5.65
N LYS A 188 27.24 0.56 5.71
CA LYS A 188 27.97 0.78 6.96
C LYS A 188 27.75 2.15 7.55
N VAL A 189 27.42 3.15 6.73
CA VAL A 189 27.18 4.52 7.18
C VAL A 189 25.87 5.05 6.61
N ALA A 190 24.96 5.46 7.50
CA ALA A 190 23.72 6.17 7.16
C ALA A 190 23.85 7.65 7.55
N ILE A 191 23.81 8.55 6.58
CA ILE A 191 23.73 9.99 6.79
C ILE A 191 22.26 10.38 6.80
N ILE A 192 21.76 10.90 7.91
CA ILE A 192 20.40 11.45 8.01
C ILE A 192 20.53 12.96 8.01
N ASP A 193 20.09 13.61 6.93
CA ASP A 193 20.15 15.07 6.80
C ASP A 193 18.81 15.68 7.20
N ILE A 194 18.83 16.57 8.20
CA ILE A 194 17.61 17.16 8.78
C ILE A 194 17.53 18.67 8.57
N GLU A 195 18.34 19.24 7.67
CA GLU A 195 18.34 20.68 7.37
C GLU A 195 16.96 21.17 6.89
N GLY A 196 16.18 20.29 6.25
CA GLY A 196 14.82 20.56 5.78
C GLY A 196 13.72 20.47 6.84
N ILE A 197 14.05 20.13 8.10
CA ILE A 197 13.08 20.03 9.21
C ILE A 197 13.07 21.33 10.01
N VAL A 198 11.96 22.08 9.88
CA VAL A 198 11.82 23.41 10.51
C VAL A 198 11.34 23.33 11.96
N ILE A 199 10.60 22.27 12.33
CA ILE A 199 10.04 22.09 13.68
C ILE A 199 10.38 20.69 14.16
N VAL A 200 11.12 20.61 15.27
CA VAL A 200 11.37 19.37 16.00
C VAL A 200 10.65 19.46 17.32
N ASP A 201 9.68 18.57 17.53
CA ASP A 201 9.06 18.35 18.82
C ASP A 201 9.70 17.15 19.55
N SER A 202 9.16 16.81 20.72
CA SER A 202 9.61 15.65 21.48
C SER A 202 9.42 14.32 20.76
N ALA A 203 8.44 14.21 19.85
CA ALA A 203 8.19 12.99 19.10
C ALA A 203 9.26 12.79 18.01
N VAL A 204 9.57 13.84 17.24
CA VAL A 204 10.62 13.81 16.19
C VAL A 204 11.96 13.43 16.78
N ALA A 205 12.36 14.09 17.88
CA ALA A 205 13.64 13.81 18.51
C ALA A 205 13.70 12.38 19.08
N ALA A 206 12.61 11.87 19.65
CA ALA A 206 12.53 10.47 20.09
C ALA A 206 12.62 9.47 18.93
N HIS A 207 12.02 9.78 17.78
CA HIS A 207 12.09 8.93 16.58
C HIS A 207 13.50 8.87 16.00
N LEU A 208 14.21 10.00 15.91
CA LEU A 208 15.61 10.02 15.45
C LEU A 208 16.51 9.13 16.31
N ILE A 209 16.38 9.18 17.64
CA ILE A 209 17.13 8.30 18.56
C ILE A 209 16.80 6.83 18.30
N LYS A 210 15.51 6.50 18.14
CA LYS A 210 15.09 5.12 17.88
C LYS A 210 15.74 4.60 16.60
N ILE A 211 15.70 5.41 15.52
CA ILE A 211 16.31 5.08 14.24
C ILE A 211 17.80 4.82 14.44
N THR A 212 18.54 5.74 15.07
CA THR A 212 19.98 5.55 15.28
C THR A 212 20.32 4.32 16.14
N LYS A 213 19.49 3.99 17.13
CA LYS A 213 19.68 2.76 17.92
C LYS A 213 19.45 1.51 17.06
N ALA A 214 18.42 1.51 16.23
CA ALA A 214 18.10 0.39 15.36
C ALA A 214 19.17 0.17 14.28
N THR A 215 19.63 1.23 13.62
CA THR A 215 20.74 1.15 12.65
C THR A 215 22.03 0.64 13.27
N LYS A 216 22.33 1.08 14.50
CA LYS A 216 23.49 0.57 15.26
C LYS A 216 23.38 -0.93 15.56
N LEU A 217 22.19 -1.43 15.89
CA LEU A 217 21.95 -2.87 16.06
C LEU A 217 22.18 -3.65 14.75
N MET A 218 21.98 -3.01 13.60
CA MET A 218 22.28 -3.58 12.29
C MET A 218 23.76 -3.44 11.88
N GLY A 219 24.63 -2.92 12.76
CA GLY A 219 26.05 -2.70 12.46
C GLY A 219 26.33 -1.48 11.59
N CYS A 220 25.38 -0.55 11.49
CA CYS A 220 25.48 0.67 10.69
C CYS A 220 25.73 1.90 11.59
N THR A 221 26.75 2.69 11.27
CA THR A 221 27.03 3.98 11.92
C THR A 221 26.09 5.05 11.36
N THR A 222 25.49 5.85 12.23
CA THR A 222 24.63 6.96 11.81
C THR A 222 25.31 8.30 12.02
N ILE A 223 25.23 9.17 11.01
CA ILE A 223 25.66 10.58 11.05
C ILE A 223 24.42 11.45 10.87
N LEU A 224 24.10 12.28 11.86
CA LEU A 224 23.02 13.26 11.78
C LEU A 224 23.60 14.60 11.27
N SER A 225 23.03 15.13 10.20
CA SER A 225 23.51 16.36 9.56
C SER A 225 22.45 17.46 9.53
N GLY A 226 22.88 18.72 9.46
CA GLY A 226 21.96 19.84 9.24
C GLY A 226 21.10 20.21 10.46
N ILE A 227 21.58 19.93 11.68
CA ILE A 227 20.83 20.26 12.90
C ILE A 227 20.78 21.78 13.09
N ALA A 228 19.60 22.38 12.94
CA ALA A 228 19.39 23.80 13.20
C ALA A 228 19.57 24.16 14.70
N PRO A 229 19.99 25.40 15.05
CA PRO A 229 20.21 25.80 16.44
C PRO A 229 19.01 25.56 17.37
N GLU A 230 17.79 25.84 16.90
CA GLU A 230 16.54 25.68 17.65
C GLU A 230 16.23 24.20 17.93
N VAL A 231 16.59 23.32 16.99
CA VAL A 231 16.49 21.87 17.13
C VAL A 231 17.46 21.36 18.18
N ALA A 232 18.72 21.80 18.13
CA ALA A 232 19.72 21.42 19.11
C ALA A 232 19.31 21.82 20.54
N GLN A 233 18.79 23.04 20.73
CA GLN A 233 18.26 23.49 22.02
C GLN A 233 17.10 22.61 22.51
N THR A 234 16.20 22.23 21.61
CA THR A 234 15.06 21.37 21.94
C THR A 234 15.51 19.99 22.39
N ILE A 235 16.44 19.35 21.66
CA ILE A 235 17.02 18.06 22.02
C ILE A 235 17.64 18.10 23.43
N VAL A 236 18.41 19.15 23.74
CA VAL A 236 19.02 19.33 25.06
C VAL A 236 17.96 19.52 26.15
N ASN A 237 16.96 20.38 25.90
CA ASN A 237 15.89 20.65 26.87
C ASN A 237 15.03 19.41 27.18
N LEU A 238 14.87 18.53 26.21
CA LEU A 238 14.15 17.25 26.38
C LEU A 238 14.99 16.19 27.10
N GLY A 239 16.26 16.45 27.43
CA GLY A 239 17.14 15.50 28.08
C GLY A 239 17.50 14.30 27.21
N ILE A 240 17.46 14.48 25.88
CA ILE A 240 17.75 13.42 24.92
C ILE A 240 19.25 13.15 24.88
N ASN A 241 19.61 11.89 25.08
CA ASN A 241 20.98 11.43 24.96
C ASN A 241 21.30 10.97 23.53
N LEU A 242 22.26 11.65 22.88
CA LEU A 242 22.79 11.32 21.55
C LEU A 242 24.12 10.56 21.61
N ASP A 243 24.44 9.90 22.73
CA ASP A 243 25.68 9.12 22.89
C ASP A 243 25.84 8.08 21.79
N GLY A 244 26.97 8.15 21.08
CA GLY A 244 27.29 7.27 19.96
C GLY A 244 26.63 7.65 18.63
N ILE A 245 26.06 8.85 18.53
CA ILE A 245 25.59 9.45 17.28
C ILE A 245 26.62 10.50 16.84
N TYR A 246 27.08 10.41 15.60
CA TYR A 246 27.93 11.45 15.02
C TYR A 246 27.05 12.58 14.50
N THR A 247 27.47 13.83 14.70
CA THR A 247 26.72 15.00 14.21
C THR A 247 27.62 15.92 13.39
N THR A 248 27.11 16.47 12.29
CA THR A 248 27.78 17.53 11.53
C THR A 248 26.84 18.70 11.27
N SER A 249 27.39 19.90 11.08
CA SER A 249 26.60 21.09 10.74
C SER A 249 26.13 21.09 9.28
N THR A 250 26.87 20.44 8.38
CA THR A 250 26.55 20.40 6.94
C THR A 250 26.62 18.99 6.38
N LEU A 251 25.79 18.73 5.37
CA LEU A 251 25.81 17.47 4.62
C LEU A 251 27.19 17.21 4.00
N LYS A 252 27.87 18.26 3.54
CA LYS A 252 29.24 18.17 2.99
C LYS A 252 30.22 17.58 4.01
N ASP A 253 30.11 17.99 5.28
CA ASP A 253 30.98 17.47 6.32
C ASP A 253 30.58 16.05 6.74
N ALA A 254 29.29 15.70 6.68
CA ALA A 254 28.83 14.32 6.90
C ALA A 254 29.40 13.36 5.85
N ILE A 255 29.35 13.73 4.56
CA ILE A 255 29.90 12.93 3.46
C ILE A 255 31.42 12.74 3.60
N LYS A 256 32.14 13.76 4.08
CA LYS A 256 33.58 13.61 4.35
C LYS A 256 33.82 12.67 5.53
N LEU A 257 33.06 12.84 6.62
CA LEU A 257 33.20 12.04 7.83
C LEU A 257 32.85 10.57 7.58
N SER A 258 31.90 10.28 6.68
CA SER A 258 31.49 8.91 6.38
C SER A 258 32.60 8.04 5.81
N SER A 259 33.62 8.65 5.19
CA SER A 259 34.77 7.95 4.63
C SER A 259 35.74 7.41 5.69
N ASN A 260 35.53 7.73 6.97
CA ASN A 260 36.37 7.28 8.09
C ASN A 260 35.87 5.98 8.75
N PHE A 261 34.79 5.38 8.24
CA PHE A 261 34.17 4.15 8.75
C PHE A 261 34.20 3.05 7.67
#